data_AF-Q7UIL5-F1
#
_entry.id   AF-Q7UIL5-F1
#
_cell.length_a   1.000
_cell.length_b   1.000
_cell.length_c   1.000
_cell.angle_alpha   90.00
_cell.angle_beta   90.00
_cell.angle_gamma   90.00
#
_symmetry.space_group_name_H-M   'P 1'
#
loop_
_entity.id
_entity.type
_entity.pdbx_description
1 polymer ?
#
loop_
_entity_poly.entity_id
_entity_poly.type
_entity_poly.pdbx_seq_one_letter_code
_entity_poly.pdbx_strand_id
1 'polypeptide(L)'
;MLNKPAQRHHKSSDFDPHPGDREGVRALANRCRFQLDGRGRVWGVWIHVEFSDSEVEHLLQLPRLISVSFGASIRHTPALTEHGFAQLAKHRLLSGFFFQGNIQLNDSAIATIRDFPRLAHLMLPFCGVTDAGVRNLAIADRFFTLSLVGNSITDDSVPHLCRLKSLRRLWVGKTSISSFGYDELKAALPRCRTLNDVL
;
A
#
# COMPACT_ATOMS: atom_id res chain seq x y z
N MET A 1 1.36 -14.51 -7.14
CA MET A 1 0.00 -15.03 -6.93
C MET A 1 -0.69 -14.20 -5.86
N LEU A 2 -1.64 -13.33 -6.24
CA LEU A 2 -2.70 -12.82 -5.37
C LEU A 2 -4.00 -13.02 -6.16
N ASN A 3 -4.29 -14.28 -6.46
CA ASN A 3 -5.61 -14.71 -6.92
C ASN A 3 -6.22 -15.39 -5.69
N LYS A 4 -6.89 -14.60 -4.85
CA LYS A 4 -7.68 -15.10 -3.73
C LYS A 4 -9.14 -14.69 -3.98
N PRO A 5 -10.11 -15.57 -3.68
CA PRO A 5 -11.53 -15.24 -3.79
C PRO A 5 -11.83 -13.96 -2.99
N ALA A 6 -12.87 -13.22 -3.39
CA ALA A 6 -13.30 -11.96 -2.78
C ALA A 6 -13.13 -12.02 -1.25
N GLN A 7 -12.14 -11.28 -0.74
CA GLN A 7 -11.71 -11.43 0.64
C GLN A 7 -12.76 -10.79 1.53
N ARG A 8 -13.54 -11.64 2.22
CA ARG A 8 -14.62 -11.21 3.08
C ARG A 8 -14.05 -10.34 4.21
N HIS A 9 -14.62 -9.15 4.34
CA HIS A 9 -14.36 -8.24 5.43
C HIS A 9 -15.35 -8.53 6.57
N HIS A 10 -14.84 -8.77 7.77
CA HIS A 10 -15.62 -9.07 8.96
C HIS A 10 -15.67 -7.85 9.88
N LYS A 11 -16.83 -7.53 10.43
CA LYS A 11 -16.92 -6.69 11.64
C LYS A 11 -16.29 -7.45 12.81
N SER A 12 -15.83 -6.74 13.82
CA SER A 12 -15.37 -7.36 15.07
C SER A 12 -16.47 -8.20 15.75
N SER A 13 -17.75 -7.91 15.49
CA SER A 13 -18.90 -8.69 15.98
C SER A 13 -19.15 -9.99 15.23
N ASP A 14 -18.52 -10.21 14.07
CA ASP A 14 -18.84 -11.33 13.18
C ASP A 14 -18.01 -12.60 13.48
N PHE A 15 -17.10 -12.55 14.45
CA PHE A 15 -16.20 -13.65 14.81
C PHE A 15 -15.64 -13.48 16.23
N ASP A 16 -15.18 -14.59 16.85
CA ASP A 16 -14.35 -14.54 18.06
C ASP A 16 -12.87 -14.44 17.63
N PRO A 17 -12.16 -13.33 17.95
CA PRO A 17 -10.77 -13.18 17.55
C PRO A 17 -9.87 -14.19 18.26
N HIS A 18 -8.90 -14.73 17.51
CA HIS A 18 -7.81 -15.51 18.10
C HIS A 18 -7.17 -14.75 19.27
N PRO A 19 -6.77 -15.41 20.38
CA PRO A 19 -6.30 -14.72 21.59
C PRO A 19 -5.24 -13.63 21.35
N GLY A 20 -4.28 -13.89 20.46
CA GLY A 20 -3.24 -12.92 20.09
C GLY A 20 -3.70 -11.71 19.26
N ASP A 21 -4.91 -11.71 18.72
CA ASP A 21 -5.48 -10.59 17.95
C ASP A 21 -6.51 -9.79 18.77
N ARG A 22 -6.95 -10.29 19.93
CA ARG A 22 -8.10 -9.74 20.69
C ARG A 22 -7.96 -8.27 21.04
N GLU A 23 -6.77 -7.86 21.51
CA GLU A 23 -6.50 -6.48 21.88
C GLU A 23 -6.58 -5.56 20.67
N GLY A 24 -5.85 -5.90 19.59
CA GLY A 24 -5.88 -5.14 18.33
C GLY A 24 -7.28 -5.06 17.70
N VAL A 25 -8.01 -6.18 17.68
CA VAL A 25 -9.40 -6.19 17.16
C VAL A 25 -10.33 -5.34 18.01
N ARG A 26 -10.19 -5.37 19.34
CA ARG A 26 -10.98 -4.53 20.25
C ARG A 26 -10.69 -3.05 20.05
N ALA A 27 -9.42 -2.67 19.97
CA ALA A 27 -9.00 -1.27 19.79
C ALA A 27 -9.44 -0.70 18.43
N LEU A 28 -9.46 -1.54 17.39
CA LEU A 28 -9.88 -1.18 16.03
C LEU A 28 -11.37 -1.45 15.75
N ALA A 29 -12.13 -1.87 16.76
CA ALA A 29 -13.55 -2.17 16.63
C ALA A 29 -14.31 -0.95 16.10
N ASN A 30 -15.31 -1.19 15.25
CA ASN A 30 -16.13 -0.16 14.57
C ASN A 30 -15.39 0.78 13.59
N ARG A 31 -14.06 0.88 13.66
CA ARG A 31 -13.22 1.67 12.75
C ARG A 31 -12.78 0.86 11.53
N CYS A 32 -12.61 -0.45 11.75
CA CYS A 32 -12.04 -1.34 10.75
C CYS A 32 -12.97 -2.52 10.43
N ARG A 33 -12.63 -3.21 9.35
CA ARG A 33 -13.02 -4.59 9.10
C ARG A 33 -11.78 -5.44 9.00
N PHE A 34 -11.94 -6.73 9.29
CA PHE A 34 -10.84 -7.67 9.43
C PHE A 34 -10.95 -8.77 8.37
N GLN A 35 -9.81 -9.20 7.87
CA GLN A 35 -9.68 -10.37 7.03
C GLN A 35 -9.00 -11.47 7.85
N LEU A 36 -9.58 -12.66 7.81
CA LEU A 36 -9.18 -13.78 8.64
C LEU A 36 -8.55 -14.89 7.80
N ASP A 37 -7.60 -15.62 8.38
CA ASP A 37 -7.05 -16.83 7.79
C ASP A 37 -7.95 -18.04 8.13
N GLY A 38 -7.60 -19.23 7.63
CA GLY A 38 -8.38 -20.44 7.91
C GLY A 38 -8.41 -20.88 9.38
N ARG A 39 -7.69 -20.18 10.27
CA ARG A 39 -7.67 -20.40 11.72
C ARG A 39 -8.28 -19.23 12.50
N GLY A 40 -8.94 -18.29 11.82
CA GLY A 40 -9.58 -17.13 12.46
C GLY A 40 -8.60 -16.03 12.90
N ARG A 41 -7.34 -16.08 12.47
CA ARG A 41 -6.35 -15.03 12.80
C ARG A 41 -6.42 -13.88 11.82
N VAL A 42 -6.27 -12.66 12.33
CA VAL A 42 -6.28 -11.46 11.51
C VAL A 42 -4.99 -11.40 10.69
N TRP A 43 -5.15 -11.26 9.37
CA TRP A 43 -4.02 -11.04 8.46
C TRP A 43 -4.19 -9.78 7.61
N GLY A 44 -5.39 -9.23 7.53
CA GLY A 44 -5.68 -8.01 6.78
C GLY A 44 -6.62 -7.09 7.52
N VAL A 45 -6.42 -5.78 7.36
CA VAL A 45 -7.29 -4.74 7.93
C VAL A 45 -7.77 -3.83 6.80
N TRP A 46 -9.07 -3.57 6.78
CA TRP A 46 -9.71 -2.58 5.93
C TRP A 46 -10.24 -1.43 6.76
N ILE A 47 -9.66 -0.26 6.56
CA ILE A 47 -9.96 0.99 7.25
C ILE A 47 -10.96 1.77 6.39
N HIS A 48 -12.09 2.13 6.98
CA HIS A 48 -13.20 2.80 6.28
C HIS A 48 -13.70 4.04 7.02
N VAL A 49 -12.91 4.51 7.98
CA VAL A 49 -13.11 5.73 8.76
C VAL A 49 -11.83 6.55 8.71
N GLU A 50 -11.87 7.76 9.28
CA GLU A 50 -10.67 8.56 9.50
C GLU A 50 -9.67 7.81 10.41
N PHE A 51 -8.41 7.80 9.96
CA PHE A 51 -7.32 7.05 10.57
C PHE A 51 -6.06 7.89 10.49
N SER A 52 -5.44 8.11 11.63
CA SER A 52 -4.27 8.94 11.83
C SER A 52 -3.11 8.13 12.42
N ASP A 53 -2.00 8.80 12.68
CA ASP A 53 -0.84 8.19 13.32
C ASP A 53 -1.15 7.62 14.72
N SER A 54 -2.12 8.17 15.46
CA SER A 54 -2.47 7.68 16.80
C SER A 54 -3.04 6.28 16.81
N GLU A 55 -3.66 5.84 15.71
CA GLU A 55 -4.22 4.50 15.62
C GLU A 55 -3.23 3.44 15.15
N VAL A 56 -2.04 3.84 14.71
CA VAL A 56 -1.04 2.91 14.16
C VAL A 56 -0.59 1.89 15.21
N GLU A 57 -0.48 2.30 16.48
CA GLU A 57 -0.10 1.38 17.56
C GLU A 57 -1.06 0.18 17.68
N HIS A 58 -2.35 0.36 17.38
CA HIS A 58 -3.33 -0.71 17.43
C HIS A 58 -3.15 -1.71 16.28
N LEU A 59 -2.69 -1.25 15.11
CA LEU A 59 -2.32 -2.15 14.00
C LEU A 59 -1.10 -3.00 14.36
N LEU A 60 -0.18 -2.47 15.18
CA LEU A 60 1.00 -3.22 15.64
C LEU A 60 0.64 -4.35 16.62
N GLN A 61 -0.54 -4.29 17.25
CA GLN A 61 -1.06 -5.36 18.11
C GLN A 61 -1.66 -6.54 17.35
N LEU A 62 -1.66 -6.52 16.01
CA LEU A 62 -2.12 -7.63 15.18
C LEU A 62 -0.92 -8.42 14.64
N PRO A 63 -0.42 -9.45 15.34
CA PRO A 63 0.91 -10.04 15.11
C PRO A 63 1.13 -10.68 13.73
N ARG A 64 0.05 -10.87 12.96
CA ARG A 64 0.07 -11.50 11.64
C ARG A 64 -0.43 -10.58 10.53
N LEU A 65 -0.45 -9.27 10.74
CA LEU A 65 -0.88 -8.31 9.75
C LEU A 65 0.02 -8.32 8.50
N ILE A 66 -0.55 -8.70 7.37
CA ILE A 66 0.11 -8.79 6.07
C ILE A 66 -0.30 -7.64 5.17
N SER A 67 -1.53 -7.13 5.33
CA SER A 67 -2.12 -6.12 4.46
C SER A 67 -2.92 -5.08 5.24
N VAL A 68 -2.72 -3.81 4.91
CA VAL A 68 -3.59 -2.71 5.34
C VAL A 68 -4.17 -2.03 4.11
N SER A 69 -5.47 -1.82 4.10
CA SER A 69 -6.21 -1.22 2.99
C SER A 69 -7.14 -0.13 3.48
N PHE A 70 -7.33 0.90 2.65
CA PHE A 70 -8.16 2.07 2.95
C PHE A 70 -9.32 2.14 1.96
N GLY A 71 -10.52 2.43 2.46
CA GLY A 71 -11.72 2.54 1.66
C GLY A 71 -11.73 3.78 0.76
N ALA A 72 -12.23 3.62 -0.47
CA ALA A 72 -12.28 4.66 -1.50
C ALA A 72 -13.21 5.86 -1.18
N SER A 73 -14.05 5.77 -0.14
CA SER A 73 -14.99 6.83 0.24
C SER A 73 -14.41 7.85 1.24
N ILE A 74 -13.14 7.72 1.64
CA ILE A 74 -12.46 8.69 2.49
C ILE A 74 -12.03 9.84 1.56
N ARG A 75 -13.00 10.65 1.13
CA ARG A 75 -12.81 11.72 0.11
C ARG A 75 -11.85 12.82 0.55
N HIS A 76 -11.47 12.86 1.83
CA HIS A 76 -10.42 13.71 2.35
C HIS A 76 -9.51 12.87 3.26
N THR A 77 -8.37 12.45 2.70
CA THR A 77 -7.10 12.14 3.37
C THR A 77 -7.19 11.38 4.69
N PRO A 78 -6.81 10.08 4.74
CA PRO A 78 -6.33 9.50 5.98
C PRO A 78 -5.29 10.46 6.59
N ALA A 79 -5.44 10.84 7.86
CA ALA A 79 -4.46 11.64 8.59
C ALA A 79 -3.17 10.86 8.91
N LEU A 80 -2.94 9.74 8.23
CA LEU A 80 -1.70 8.97 8.31
C LEU A 80 -0.60 9.74 7.57
N THR A 81 0.37 10.21 8.33
CA THR A 81 1.55 10.95 7.84
C THR A 81 2.73 10.00 7.61
N GLU A 82 3.88 10.55 7.22
CA GLU A 82 5.14 9.80 7.17
C GLU A 82 5.52 9.21 8.53
N HIS A 83 5.14 9.83 9.65
CA HIS A 83 5.49 9.33 10.98
C HIS A 83 4.73 8.05 11.30
N GLY A 84 3.40 8.06 11.19
CA GLY A 84 2.59 6.85 11.36
C GLY A 84 2.91 5.78 10.32
N PHE A 85 3.18 6.17 9.07
CA PHE A 85 3.63 5.21 8.06
C PHE A 85 4.96 4.55 8.45
N ALA A 86 5.96 5.31 8.88
CA ALA A 86 7.23 4.76 9.36
C ALA A 86 7.06 3.80 10.54
N GLN A 87 6.11 4.07 11.45
CA GLN A 87 5.82 3.17 12.57
C GLN A 87 5.32 1.79 12.10
N LEU A 88 4.58 1.72 10.98
CA LEU A 88 4.10 0.45 10.41
C LEU A 88 5.25 -0.46 9.94
N ALA A 89 6.45 0.09 9.68
CA ALA A 89 7.63 -0.70 9.33
C ALA A 89 8.05 -1.67 10.46
N LYS A 90 7.66 -1.38 11.71
CA LYS A 90 7.85 -2.31 12.85
C LYS A 90 7.09 -3.62 12.66
N HIS A 91 6.03 -3.63 11.85
CA HIS A 91 5.27 -4.84 11.56
C HIS A 91 5.98 -5.71 10.50
N ARG A 92 6.84 -6.63 10.96
CA ARG A 92 7.80 -7.38 10.11
C ARG A 92 7.17 -8.29 9.05
N LEU A 93 5.87 -8.55 9.11
CA LEU A 93 5.13 -9.36 8.13
C LEU A 93 4.35 -8.52 7.11
N LEU A 94 4.28 -7.20 7.31
CA LEU A 94 3.49 -6.32 6.47
C LEU A 94 4.09 -6.26 5.07
N SER A 95 3.27 -6.57 4.08
CA SER A 95 3.70 -6.71 2.68
C SER A 95 2.85 -5.92 1.69
N GLY A 96 1.70 -5.41 2.15
CA GLY A 96 0.71 -4.76 1.31
C GLY A 96 0.12 -3.50 1.93
N PHE A 97 0.21 -2.41 1.17
CA PHE A 97 -0.49 -1.16 1.44
C PHE A 97 -1.37 -0.80 0.25
N PHE A 98 -2.66 -0.61 0.52
CA PHE A 98 -3.66 -0.30 -0.49
C PHE A 98 -4.35 1.00 -0.11
N PHE A 99 -3.75 2.13 -0.46
CA PHE A 99 -4.32 3.46 -0.25
C PHE A 99 -5.18 3.89 -1.43
N GLN A 100 -6.10 4.82 -1.16
CA GLN A 100 -6.99 5.43 -2.14
C GLN A 100 -6.98 6.95 -1.93
N GLY A 101 -5.92 7.63 -2.38
CA GLY A 101 -5.78 9.09 -2.22
C GLY A 101 -5.38 9.53 -0.82
N ASN A 102 -4.08 9.72 -0.58
CA ASN A 102 -3.59 10.37 0.64
C ASN A 102 -2.37 11.25 0.34
N ILE A 103 -2.57 12.57 0.26
CA ILE A 103 -1.49 13.53 -0.03
C ILE A 103 -0.44 13.65 1.09
N GLN A 104 -0.74 13.14 2.29
CA GLN A 104 0.24 13.06 3.38
C GLN A 104 1.23 11.91 3.18
N LEU A 105 0.95 10.96 2.28
CA LEU A 105 1.87 9.90 1.87
C LEU A 105 2.64 10.28 0.60
N ASN A 106 3.23 11.48 0.63
CA ASN A 106 4.09 12.02 -0.42
C ASN A 106 5.53 11.50 -0.31
N ASP A 107 6.46 12.10 -1.05
CA ASP A 107 7.88 11.72 -1.12
C ASP A 107 8.56 11.51 0.25
N SER A 108 8.18 12.26 1.28
CA SER A 108 8.70 12.08 2.65
C SER A 108 8.29 10.73 3.23
N ALA A 109 7.02 10.33 3.07
CA ALA A 109 6.57 9.01 3.49
C ALA A 109 7.24 7.91 2.65
N ILE A 110 7.41 8.13 1.36
CA ILE A 110 8.08 7.19 0.45
C ILE A 110 9.54 6.94 0.82
N ALA A 111 10.24 7.93 1.36
CA ALA A 111 11.62 7.78 1.83
C ALA A 111 11.77 6.73 2.96
N THR A 112 10.70 6.44 3.69
CA THR A 112 10.68 5.44 4.79
C THR A 112 10.51 4.01 4.29
N ILE A 113 10.24 3.80 2.99
CA ILE A 113 9.93 2.47 2.46
C ILE A 113 11.09 1.48 2.59
N ARG A 114 12.34 1.97 2.63
CA ARG A 114 13.53 1.14 2.92
C ARG A 114 13.43 0.35 4.22
N ASP A 115 12.67 0.86 5.19
CA ASP A 115 12.54 0.28 6.52
C ASP A 115 11.53 -0.87 6.56
N PHE A 116 10.75 -1.09 5.48
CA PHE A 116 9.79 -2.19 5.38
C PHE A 116 10.45 -3.45 4.81
N PRO A 117 10.69 -4.49 5.64
CA PRO A 117 11.48 -5.66 5.21
C PRO A 117 10.78 -6.53 4.16
N ARG A 118 9.45 -6.44 4.06
CA ARG A 118 8.62 -7.33 3.21
C ARG A 118 7.63 -6.60 2.30
N LEU A 119 7.67 -5.27 2.23
CA LEU A 119 6.74 -4.53 1.39
C LEU A 119 6.94 -4.89 -0.08
N ALA A 120 5.88 -5.41 -0.71
CA ALA A 120 5.90 -5.88 -2.10
C ALA A 120 4.69 -5.39 -2.90
N HIS A 121 3.64 -4.93 -2.22
CA HIS A 121 2.44 -4.40 -2.84
C HIS A 121 2.17 -3.01 -2.29
N LEU A 122 2.28 -2.00 -3.16
CA LEU A 122 2.12 -0.60 -2.78
C LEU A 122 1.20 0.09 -3.78
N MET A 123 0.04 0.54 -3.30
CA MET A 123 -0.87 1.36 -4.09
C MET A 123 -1.00 2.73 -3.44
N LEU A 124 -0.57 3.76 -4.17
CA LEU A 124 -0.53 5.16 -3.75
C LEU A 124 -1.15 6.06 -4.83
N PRO A 125 -2.39 5.81 -5.27
CA PRO A 125 -3.02 6.69 -6.23
C PRO A 125 -3.27 8.05 -5.58
N PHE A 126 -2.96 9.15 -6.28
CA PHE A 126 -3.21 10.53 -5.85
C PHE A 126 -2.62 10.86 -4.46
N CYS A 127 -1.35 10.50 -4.23
CA CYS A 127 -0.65 10.69 -2.95
C CYS A 127 0.36 11.85 -2.95
N GLY A 128 0.47 12.61 -4.05
CA GLY A 128 1.43 13.71 -4.15
C GLY A 128 2.89 13.23 -4.31
N VAL A 129 3.09 12.01 -4.81
CA VAL A 129 4.42 11.48 -5.13
C VAL A 129 4.98 12.21 -6.35
N THR A 130 6.28 12.51 -6.36
CA THR A 130 6.99 13.10 -7.50
C THR A 130 8.12 12.19 -7.98
N ASP A 131 8.85 12.62 -9.02
CA ASP A 131 10.05 11.91 -9.50
C ASP A 131 11.10 11.71 -8.38
N ALA A 132 11.15 12.59 -7.38
CA ALA A 132 12.01 12.41 -6.21
C ALA A 132 11.57 11.25 -5.30
N GLY A 133 10.28 11.07 -5.09
CA GLY A 133 9.75 9.89 -4.40
C GLY A 133 10.01 8.60 -5.17
N VAL A 134 9.85 8.60 -6.49
CA VAL A 134 10.13 7.40 -7.31
C VAL A 134 11.59 6.96 -7.22
N ARG A 135 12.53 7.91 -7.14
CA ARG A 135 13.95 7.62 -6.85
C ARG A 135 14.12 6.84 -5.54
N ASN A 136 13.37 7.21 -4.49
CA ASN A 136 13.36 6.49 -3.22
C ASN A 136 12.67 5.12 -3.32
N LEU A 137 11.63 4.94 -4.14
CA LEU A 137 11.04 3.63 -4.39
C LEU A 137 12.03 2.67 -5.07
N ALA A 138 12.80 3.17 -6.03
CA ALA A 138 13.71 2.37 -6.85
C ALA A 138 14.93 1.80 -6.09
N ILE A 139 15.11 2.15 -4.81
CA ILE A 139 16.18 1.57 -3.97
C ILE A 139 15.91 0.13 -3.57
N ALA A 140 14.65 -0.33 -3.66
CA ALA A 140 14.24 -1.66 -3.22
C ALA A 140 13.59 -2.44 -4.38
N ASP A 141 14.35 -3.30 -5.06
CA ASP A 141 13.83 -4.20 -6.10
C ASP A 141 13.09 -5.42 -5.50
N ARG A 142 12.05 -5.15 -4.71
CA ARG A 142 11.20 -6.17 -4.07
C ARG A 142 9.71 -6.00 -4.37
N PHE A 143 9.34 -4.93 -5.08
CA PHE A 143 7.94 -4.69 -5.42
C PHE A 143 7.47 -5.65 -6.51
N PHE A 144 6.29 -6.22 -6.28
CA PHE A 144 5.56 -7.04 -7.24
C PHE A 144 4.39 -6.27 -7.86
N THR A 145 3.78 -5.35 -7.10
CA THR A 145 2.65 -4.53 -7.49
C THR A 145 2.93 -3.09 -7.05
N LEU A 146 2.94 -2.14 -7.98
CA LEU A 146 3.10 -0.70 -7.70
C LEU A 146 2.06 0.12 -8.47
N SER A 147 1.29 0.96 -7.77
CA SER A 147 0.41 1.94 -8.39
C SER A 147 0.80 3.35 -7.97
N LEU A 148 1.12 4.18 -8.97
CA LEU A 148 1.45 5.60 -8.86
C LEU A 148 0.46 6.48 -9.63
N VAL A 149 -0.74 5.97 -9.90
CA VAL A 149 -1.77 6.68 -10.66
C VAL A 149 -2.03 8.07 -10.10
N GLY A 150 -2.11 9.09 -10.95
CA GLY A 150 -2.52 10.43 -10.52
C GLY A 150 -1.47 11.19 -9.69
N ASN A 151 -0.23 10.73 -9.67
CA ASN A 151 0.89 11.43 -9.04
C ASN A 151 1.64 12.31 -10.06
N SER A 152 2.39 13.29 -9.55
CA SER A 152 3.14 14.27 -10.35
C SER A 152 4.49 13.71 -10.81
N ILE A 153 4.46 12.57 -11.51
CA ILE A 153 5.65 11.91 -12.06
C ILE A 153 5.75 12.13 -13.57
N THR A 154 6.97 12.23 -14.08
CA THR A 154 7.29 12.51 -15.49
C THR A 154 8.21 11.41 -16.06
N ASP A 155 8.69 11.60 -17.29
CA ASP A 155 9.69 10.70 -17.89
C ASP A 155 11.00 10.61 -17.05
N ASP A 156 11.28 11.58 -16.18
CA ASP A 156 12.40 11.52 -15.24
C ASP A 156 12.31 10.32 -14.27
N SER A 157 11.11 9.82 -14.00
CA SER A 157 10.88 8.61 -13.21
C SER A 157 11.23 7.31 -13.95
N VAL A 158 11.20 7.30 -15.29
CA VAL A 158 11.27 6.08 -16.09
C VAL A 158 12.55 5.28 -15.85
N PRO A 159 13.76 5.88 -15.87
CA PRO A 159 15.00 5.14 -15.58
C PRO A 159 15.00 4.47 -14.20
N HIS A 160 14.33 5.08 -13.23
CA HIS A 160 14.22 4.55 -11.87
C HIS A 160 13.22 3.40 -11.78
N LEU A 161 12.04 3.55 -12.37
CA LEU A 161 11.03 2.48 -12.45
C LEU A 161 11.55 1.26 -13.22
N CYS A 162 12.34 1.48 -14.28
CA CYS A 162 12.99 0.42 -15.07
C CYS A 162 13.92 -0.47 -14.23
N ARG A 163 14.39 -0.03 -13.06
CA ARG A 163 15.25 -0.83 -12.16
C ARG A 163 14.47 -1.85 -11.31
N LEU A 164 13.16 -1.71 -11.21
CA LEU A 164 12.30 -2.59 -10.39
C LEU A 164 11.94 -3.88 -11.16
N LYS A 165 12.95 -4.73 -11.43
CA LYS A 165 12.81 -5.94 -12.26
C LYS A 165 11.90 -7.02 -11.65
N SER A 166 11.63 -6.94 -10.36
CA SER A 166 10.67 -7.80 -9.67
C SER A 166 9.20 -7.45 -9.96
N LEU A 167 8.92 -6.27 -10.52
CA LEU A 167 7.55 -5.83 -10.78
C LEU A 167 6.82 -6.80 -11.72
N ARG A 168 5.54 -6.99 -11.42
CA ARG A 168 4.59 -7.71 -12.28
C ARG A 168 3.40 -6.87 -12.67
N ARG A 169 3.08 -5.82 -11.92
CA ARG A 169 2.03 -4.85 -12.24
C ARG A 169 2.48 -3.44 -11.87
N LEU A 170 2.38 -2.53 -12.82
CA LEU A 170 2.72 -1.12 -12.67
C LEU A 170 1.57 -0.28 -13.25
N TRP A 171 0.95 0.57 -12.43
CA TRP A 171 -0.01 1.57 -12.93
C TRP A 171 0.59 2.96 -12.81
N VAL A 172 0.65 3.65 -13.94
CA VAL A 172 1.15 5.04 -14.05
C VAL A 172 0.18 5.93 -14.83
N GLY A 173 -1.09 5.55 -14.88
CA GLY A 173 -2.14 6.35 -15.49
C GLY A 173 -2.33 7.70 -14.81
N LYS A 174 -2.85 8.70 -15.54
CA LYS A 174 -3.03 10.08 -15.03
C LYS A 174 -1.74 10.71 -14.47
N THR A 175 -0.60 10.40 -15.08
CA THR A 175 0.70 11.01 -14.79
C THR A 175 1.18 11.79 -16.03
N SER A 176 2.35 12.42 -15.93
CA SER A 176 2.99 13.13 -17.05
C SER A 176 4.07 12.28 -17.75
N ILE A 177 4.07 10.96 -17.54
CA ILE A 177 4.90 10.04 -18.34
C ILE A 177 4.37 10.03 -19.78
N SER A 178 5.24 10.28 -20.74
CA SER A 178 4.89 10.31 -22.16
C SER A 178 4.61 8.90 -22.71
N SER A 179 4.06 8.83 -23.93
CA SER A 179 3.94 7.54 -24.63
C SER A 179 5.31 6.88 -24.84
N PHE A 180 6.35 7.68 -25.09
CA PHE A 180 7.72 7.20 -25.23
C PHE A 180 8.24 6.58 -23.93
N GLY A 181 8.10 7.30 -22.80
CA GLY A 181 8.48 6.77 -21.48
C GLY A 181 7.71 5.50 -21.11
N TYR A 182 6.43 5.41 -21.50
CA TYR A 182 5.64 4.19 -21.31
C TYR A 182 6.12 3.00 -22.14
N ASP A 183 6.53 3.24 -23.39
CA ASP A 183 7.11 2.20 -24.23
C ASP A 183 8.48 1.73 -23.71
N GLU A 184 9.29 2.65 -23.18
CA GLU A 184 10.52 2.28 -22.46
C GLU A 184 10.23 1.40 -21.23
N LEU A 185 9.23 1.73 -20.42
CA LEU A 185 8.83 0.92 -19.27
C LEU A 185 8.43 -0.51 -19.69
N LYS A 186 7.67 -0.65 -20.78
CA LYS A 186 7.29 -1.97 -21.33
C LYS A 186 8.50 -2.75 -21.81
N ALA A 187 9.41 -2.10 -22.55
CA ALA A 187 10.61 -2.73 -23.07
C ALA A 187 11.55 -3.19 -21.94
N ALA A 188 11.73 -2.37 -20.91
CA ALA A 188 12.63 -2.64 -19.79
C ALA A 188 12.06 -3.62 -18.75
N LEU A 189 10.72 -3.75 -18.68
CA LEU A 189 10.00 -4.63 -17.74
C LEU A 189 9.10 -5.63 -18.48
N PRO A 190 9.64 -6.54 -19.31
CA PRO A 190 8.85 -7.42 -20.18
C PRO A 190 7.98 -8.45 -19.43
N ARG A 191 8.23 -8.64 -18.13
CA ARG A 191 7.43 -9.51 -17.24
C ARG A 191 6.42 -8.72 -16.41
N CYS A 192 6.35 -7.41 -16.58
CA CYS A 192 5.44 -6.52 -15.88
C CYS A 192 4.29 -6.11 -16.81
N ARG A 193 3.06 -6.24 -16.31
CA ARG A 193 1.90 -5.62 -16.94
C ARG A 193 1.87 -4.14 -16.55
N THR A 194 2.43 -3.30 -17.41
CA THR A 194 2.33 -1.84 -17.30
C THR A 194 0.96 -1.40 -17.81
N LEU A 195 0.30 -0.51 -17.07
CA LEU A 195 -1.06 -0.06 -17.30
C LEU A 195 -1.15 1.46 -17.19
N ASN A 196 -1.83 2.07 -18.15
CA ASN A 196 -2.15 3.50 -18.20
C ASN A 196 -3.58 3.83 -17.74
N ASP A 197 -4.40 2.81 -17.46
CA ASP A 197 -5.79 2.95 -17.04
C ASP A 197 -5.95 2.99 -15.51
N VAL A 198 -7.07 3.54 -15.03
CA VAL A 198 -7.44 3.62 -13.60
C VAL A 198 -8.18 2.34 -13.19
N LEU A 199 -7.89 1.79 -12.00
CA LEU A 199 -8.68 0.72 -11.36
C LEU A 199 -9.97 1.26 -10.73
#